data_AF-A0A835KZI3-F1
#
_entry.id   AF-A0A835KZI3-F1
#
_cell.length_a   1.000
_cell.length_b   1.000
_cell.length_c   1.000
_cell.angle_alpha   90.00
_cell.angle_beta   90.00
_cell.angle_gamma   90.00
#
_symmetry.space_group_name_H-M   'P 1'
#
loop_
_entity.id
_entity.type
_entity.pdbx_description
1 polymer ?
#
loop_
_entity_poly.entity_id
_entity_poly.type
_entity_poly.pdbx_seq_one_letter_code
_entity_poly.pdbx_strand_id
1 'polypeptide(L)'
;MEEERLFDERVSIRDSARPLKKYGSTCNHMKRNEEYIKHVMSKGDTLQGLALKYGVTMEKIRRANRLFATDSLFLREYLLIPVTKDSPFYENGERVTELPPPNHRASIAGMPTGDFSPGSPDEKKSFDEFLNRLDSSLADIKKHVEKTKETSE
;
A
#
# COMPACT_ATOMS: atom_id res chain seq x y z
N MET A 1 -47.07 -20.27 -28.56
CA MET A 1 -46.31 -20.49 -27.31
C MET A 1 -44.84 -20.63 -27.66
N GLU A 2 -44.25 -19.65 -28.36
CA GLU A 2 -42.87 -19.80 -28.88
C GLU A 2 -42.16 -18.48 -29.25
N GLU A 3 -42.66 -17.32 -28.80
CA GLU A 3 -42.10 -16.00 -29.19
C GLU A 3 -41.59 -15.15 -28.02
N GLU A 4 -41.50 -15.68 -26.80
CA GLU A 4 -40.95 -14.94 -25.64
C GLU A 4 -39.47 -15.21 -25.34
N ARG A 5 -38.78 -16.04 -26.14
CA ARG A 5 -37.34 -16.32 -25.96
C ARG A 5 -36.43 -15.66 -27.00
N LEU A 6 -36.86 -14.55 -27.61
CA LEU A 6 -36.07 -13.86 -28.64
C LEU A 6 -35.73 -12.40 -28.30
N PHE A 7 -35.85 -12.00 -27.02
CA PHE A 7 -35.51 -10.64 -26.57
C PHE A 7 -34.24 -10.53 -25.73
N ASP A 8 -33.62 -11.65 -25.34
CA ASP A 8 -32.33 -11.63 -24.64
C ASP A 8 -31.12 -11.53 -25.61
N GLU A 9 -31.32 -11.70 -26.92
CA GLU A 9 -30.24 -11.71 -27.91
C GLU A 9 -29.71 -10.29 -28.24
N ARG A 10 -30.42 -9.22 -27.83
CA ARG A 10 -30.06 -7.82 -28.11
C ARG A 10 -29.59 -7.02 -26.88
N VAL A 11 -29.40 -7.66 -25.74
CA VAL A 11 -28.78 -6.99 -24.60
C VAL A 11 -27.30 -6.83 -24.89
N SER A 12 -26.88 -5.57 -25.06
CA SER A 12 -25.50 -5.19 -25.31
C SER A 12 -24.58 -5.83 -24.26
N ILE A 13 -23.53 -6.53 -24.71
CA ILE A 13 -22.44 -7.07 -23.85
C ILE A 13 -21.84 -5.95 -22.97
N ARG A 14 -22.04 -4.70 -23.36
CA ARG A 14 -21.60 -3.49 -22.65
C ARG A 14 -22.31 -3.26 -21.31
N ASP A 15 -23.55 -3.74 -21.15
CA ASP A 15 -24.34 -3.54 -19.93
C ASP A 15 -24.27 -4.75 -18.97
N SER A 16 -23.90 -5.93 -19.48
CA SER A 16 -23.70 -7.15 -18.68
C SER A 16 -22.24 -7.36 -18.24
N ALA A 17 -21.28 -6.68 -18.86
CA ALA A 17 -19.86 -6.79 -18.50
C ALA A 17 -19.53 -5.96 -17.25
N ARG A 18 -18.89 -6.61 -16.27
CA ARG A 18 -18.27 -5.90 -15.14
C ARG A 18 -17.30 -4.84 -15.70
N PRO A 19 -17.27 -3.61 -15.15
CA PRO A 19 -16.38 -2.56 -15.62
C PRO A 19 -14.93 -3.08 -15.62
N LEU A 20 -14.29 -2.99 -16.80
CA LEU A 20 -12.91 -3.45 -17.02
C LEU A 20 -11.99 -2.72 -16.02
N LYS A 21 -11.16 -3.50 -15.29
CA LYS A 21 -10.12 -2.93 -14.45
C LYS A 21 -9.17 -2.14 -15.35
N LYS A 22 -9.05 -0.83 -15.13
CA LYS A 22 -8.09 0.03 -15.87
C LYS A 22 -6.67 -0.47 -15.60
N TYR A 23 -5.85 -0.51 -16.65
CA TYR A 23 -4.42 -0.75 -16.52
C TYR A 23 -3.81 0.24 -15.50
N GLY A 24 -2.95 -0.25 -14.60
CA GLY A 24 -2.40 0.54 -13.50
C GLY A 24 -3.23 0.57 -12.22
N SER A 25 -4.44 -0.01 -12.21
CA SER A 25 -5.17 -0.30 -10.97
C SER A 25 -4.40 -1.38 -10.19
N THR A 26 -3.51 -0.98 -9.29
CA THR A 26 -2.94 -1.93 -8.33
C THR A 26 -4.08 -2.54 -7.52
N CYS A 27 -4.03 -3.86 -7.31
CA CYS A 27 -5.00 -4.52 -6.45
C CYS A 27 -5.16 -3.74 -5.14
N ASN A 28 -6.40 -3.53 -4.71
CA ASN A 28 -6.70 -2.89 -3.43
C ASN A 28 -5.79 -3.52 -2.37
N HIS A 29 -4.91 -2.72 -1.75
CA HIS A 29 -3.98 -3.23 -0.75
C HIS A 29 -4.82 -3.66 0.44
N MET A 30 -5.18 -4.94 0.47
CA MET A 30 -5.97 -5.52 1.56
C MET A 30 -5.17 -5.27 2.82
N LYS A 31 -5.63 -4.31 3.64
CA LYS A 31 -5.13 -4.10 5.00
C LYS A 31 -5.43 -5.38 5.75
N ARG A 32 -4.49 -6.32 5.75
CA ARG A 32 -4.53 -7.45 6.66
C ARG A 32 -4.43 -6.81 8.04
N ASN A 33 -5.51 -6.95 8.81
CA ASN A 33 -5.58 -6.49 10.19
C ASN A 33 -4.70 -7.46 10.99
N GLU A 34 -3.39 -7.32 10.81
CA GLU A 34 -2.36 -8.09 11.48
C GLU A 34 -2.10 -7.43 12.82
N GLU A 35 -2.21 -8.20 13.89
CA GLU A 35 -1.91 -7.71 15.23
C GLU A 35 -0.47 -8.03 15.57
N TYR A 36 0.23 -7.04 16.11
CA TYR A 36 1.65 -7.14 16.40
C TYR A 36 1.89 -7.11 17.90
N ILE A 37 2.74 -8.04 18.35
CA ILE A 37 3.34 -8.00 19.68
C ILE A 37 4.73 -7.39 19.54
N LYS A 38 5.05 -6.42 20.39
CA LYS A 38 6.41 -5.90 20.52
C LYS A 38 7.23 -6.85 21.41
N HIS A 39 8.25 -7.49 20.83
CA HIS A 39 9.20 -8.34 21.56
C HIS A 39 10.54 -7.62 21.69
N VAL A 40 10.98 -7.36 22.91
CA VAL A 40 12.30 -6.76 23.21
C VAL A 40 13.39 -7.80 23.01
N MET A 41 14.41 -7.47 22.20
CA MET A 41 15.48 -8.40 21.85
C MET A 41 16.44 -8.62 23.02
N SER A 42 16.67 -9.88 23.36
CA SER A 42 17.71 -10.32 24.30
C SER A 42 18.91 -10.91 23.55
N LYS A 43 20.10 -10.95 24.17
CA LYS A 43 21.35 -11.41 23.53
C LYS A 43 21.32 -12.86 23.00
N GLY A 44 20.37 -13.68 23.46
CA GLY A 44 20.16 -15.06 22.99
C GLY A 44 19.01 -15.23 22.00
N ASP A 45 18.29 -14.16 21.66
CA ASP A 45 17.14 -14.27 20.78
C ASP A 45 17.59 -14.45 19.33
N THR A 46 16.97 -15.42 18.66
CA THR A 46 17.16 -15.68 17.23
C THR A 46 15.82 -15.58 16.53
N LEU A 47 15.83 -15.23 15.24
CA LEU A 47 14.59 -15.16 14.46
C LEU A 47 13.87 -16.51 14.42
N GLN A 48 14.64 -17.61 14.38
CA GLN A 48 14.17 -18.98 14.45
C GLN A 48 13.51 -19.26 15.80
N GLY A 49 14.16 -18.89 16.91
CA GLY A 49 13.62 -19.06 18.25
C GLY A 49 12.33 -18.26 18.47
N LEU A 50 12.27 -17.03 17.97
CA LEU A 50 11.07 -16.19 18.02
C LEU A 50 9.95 -16.76 17.16
N ALA A 51 10.25 -17.22 15.95
CA ALA A 51 9.28 -17.88 15.08
C ALA A 51 8.61 -19.07 15.79
N LEU A 52 9.41 -19.93 16.42
CA LEU A 52 8.90 -21.08 17.18
C LEU A 52 8.13 -20.65 18.43
N LYS A 53 8.65 -19.68 19.19
CA LYS A 53 8.03 -19.18 20.41
C LYS A 53 6.64 -18.62 20.15
N TYR A 54 6.47 -17.81 19.11
CA TYR A 54 5.20 -17.14 18.83
C TYR A 54 4.29 -17.90 17.85
N GLY A 55 4.75 -19.03 17.29
CA GLY A 55 3.99 -19.84 16.33
C GLY A 55 3.85 -19.16 14.96
N VAL A 56 4.85 -18.39 14.54
CA VAL A 56 4.83 -17.61 13.28
C VAL A 56 5.99 -18.00 12.38
N THR A 57 5.91 -17.71 11.08
CA THR A 57 7.03 -17.97 10.17
C THR A 57 8.07 -16.85 10.24
N MET A 58 9.35 -17.21 10.07
CA MET A 58 10.44 -16.23 10.00
C MET A 58 10.18 -15.15 8.96
N GLU A 59 9.62 -15.53 7.81
CA GLU A 59 9.29 -14.61 6.72
C GLU A 59 8.27 -13.55 7.12
N LYS A 60 7.26 -13.92 7.92
CA LYS A 60 6.26 -12.97 8.44
C LYS A 60 6.92 -11.96 9.36
N ILE A 61 7.80 -12.39 10.27
CA ILE A 61 8.55 -11.49 11.15
C ILE A 61 9.47 -10.57 10.31
N ARG A 62 10.19 -11.11 9.32
CA ARG A 62 11.04 -10.28 8.44
C ARG A 62 10.22 -9.24 7.68
N ARG A 63 9.09 -9.64 7.10
CA ARG A 63 8.22 -8.73 6.35
C ARG A 63 7.66 -7.61 7.22
N ALA A 64 7.21 -7.95 8.43
CA ALA A 64 6.69 -6.98 9.41
C ALA A 64 7.76 -5.95 9.83
N ASN A 65 9.01 -6.38 9.99
CA ASN A 65 10.11 -5.53 10.46
C ASN A 65 11.02 -4.98 9.36
N ARG A 66 10.71 -5.29 8.09
CA ARG A 66 11.52 -4.94 6.91
C ARG A 66 12.98 -5.41 7.02
N LEU A 67 13.15 -6.64 7.49
CA LEU A 67 14.46 -7.25 7.64
C LEU A 67 14.87 -7.99 6.38
N PHE A 68 16.11 -7.75 5.94
CA PHE A 68 16.79 -8.52 4.92
C PHE A 68 17.53 -9.72 5.53
N ALA A 69 17.96 -10.67 4.68
CA ALA A 69 18.68 -11.86 5.13
C ALA A 69 20.04 -11.54 5.77
N THR A 70 20.62 -10.40 5.42
CA THR A 70 21.91 -9.91 5.92
C THR A 70 21.81 -9.08 7.20
N ASP A 71 20.59 -8.78 7.65
CA ASP A 71 20.40 -7.85 8.76
C ASP A 71 20.73 -8.50 10.11
N SER A 72 21.46 -7.75 10.93
CA SER A 72 21.84 -8.18 12.27
C SER A 72 20.73 -7.87 13.28
N LEU A 73 20.06 -8.91 13.78
CA LEU A 73 18.93 -8.81 14.72
C LEU A 73 19.34 -8.16 16.05
N PHE A 74 20.55 -8.46 16.53
CA PHE A 74 21.06 -7.95 17.81
C PHE A 74 21.30 -6.42 17.82
N LEU A 75 21.27 -5.76 16.66
CA LEU A 75 21.33 -4.30 16.57
C LEU A 75 19.96 -3.64 16.79
N ARG A 76 18.87 -4.43 16.82
CA ARG A 76 17.51 -3.94 17.06
C ARG A 76 17.19 -4.05 18.55
N GLU A 77 16.55 -3.02 19.08
CA GLU A 77 16.01 -3.03 20.45
C GLU A 77 14.79 -3.96 20.57
N TYR A 78 13.96 -4.02 19.53
CA TYR A 78 12.75 -4.83 19.51
C TYR A 78 12.38 -5.30 18.10
N LEU A 79 11.52 -6.31 18.03
CA LEU A 79 10.87 -6.80 16.83
C LEU A 79 9.35 -6.85 16.99
N LEU A 80 8.65 -6.51 15.92
CA LEU A 80 7.20 -6.63 15.79
C LEU A 80 6.85 -8.02 15.28
N ILE A 81 6.11 -8.79 16.07
CA ILE A 81 5.79 -10.17 15.75
C ILE A 81 4.31 -10.25 15.37
N PRO A 82 3.97 -10.58 14.10
CA PRO A 82 2.59 -10.69 13.65
C PRO A 82 1.96 -11.97 14.20
N VAL A 83 1.12 -11.85 15.23
CA VAL A 83 0.44 -12.98 15.86
C VAL A 83 -0.99 -13.13 15.35
N THR A 84 -1.45 -14.37 15.28
CA THR A 84 -2.87 -14.69 15.06
C THR A 84 -3.59 -14.76 16.39
N LYS A 85 -4.90 -14.49 16.39
CA LYS A 85 -5.74 -14.47 17.60
C LYS A 85 -5.79 -15.81 18.33
N ASP A 86 -5.46 -16.89 17.63
CA ASP A 86 -5.44 -18.26 18.17
C ASP A 86 -4.11 -18.60 18.87
N SER A 87 -3.11 -17.72 18.85
CA SER A 87 -1.81 -17.98 19.49
C SER A 87 -1.91 -17.72 21.00
N PRO A 88 -1.41 -18.63 21.87
CA PRO A 88 -1.46 -18.45 23.32
C PRO A 88 -0.66 -17.24 23.83
N PHE A 89 0.17 -16.64 22.97
CA PHE A 89 0.94 -15.44 23.28
C PHE A 89 0.19 -14.13 22.97
N TYR A 90 -1.00 -14.22 22.36
CA TYR A 90 -1.84 -13.08 21.96
C TYR A 90 -2.41 -12.26 23.14
N GLU A 91 -2.51 -12.84 24.34
CA GLU A 91 -3.04 -12.17 25.54
C GLU A 91 -1.95 -11.53 26.43
N ASN A 92 -0.69 -11.90 26.28
CA ASN A 92 0.36 -11.57 27.25
C ASN A 92 1.35 -10.48 26.80
N GLY A 93 1.13 -9.87 25.64
CA GLY A 93 2.02 -8.83 25.07
C GLY A 93 1.38 -7.45 25.04
N GLU A 94 2.18 -6.39 25.21
CA GLU A 94 1.76 -5.02 24.87
C GLU A 94 1.36 -4.98 23.39
N ARG A 95 0.06 -4.87 23.14
CA ARG A 95 -0.51 -4.78 21.80
C ARG A 95 -0.19 -3.42 21.21
N VAL A 96 0.54 -3.42 20.10
CA VAL A 96 0.76 -2.22 19.30
C VAL A 96 -0.14 -2.36 18.07
N THR A 97 -1.34 -1.76 18.13
CA THR A 97 -2.33 -1.77 17.03
C THR A 97 -1.90 -0.91 15.84
N GLU A 98 -0.83 -0.14 15.97
CA GLU A 98 -0.31 0.72 14.91
C GLU A 98 1.17 0.41 14.66
N LEU A 99 1.45 -0.22 13.50
CA LEU A 99 2.81 -0.28 12.98
C LEU A 99 3.42 1.14 13.02
N PRO A 100 4.65 1.31 13.55
CA PRO A 100 5.32 2.60 13.42
C PRO A 100 5.31 2.98 11.94
N PRO A 101 4.97 4.25 11.60
CA PRO A 101 4.85 4.66 10.23
C PRO A 101 6.13 4.27 9.49
N PRO A 102 6.01 3.79 8.24
CA PRO A 102 7.17 3.53 7.40
C PRO A 102 8.17 4.68 7.49
N ASN A 103 9.32 4.46 8.15
CA ASN A 103 10.52 5.28 7.95
C ASN A 103 11.12 4.96 6.57
N HIS A 104 10.28 5.04 5.53
CA HIS A 104 10.64 5.26 4.14
C HIS A 104 9.79 6.43 3.60
N ARG A 105 9.44 7.41 4.45
CA ARG A 105 9.53 8.77 3.90
C ARG A 105 11.02 8.92 3.63
N ALA A 106 11.41 8.70 2.38
CA ALA A 106 12.69 9.18 1.87
C ALA A 106 12.92 10.51 2.56
N SER A 107 14.07 10.65 3.23
CA SER A 107 14.41 11.86 3.93
C SER A 107 14.22 13.04 2.98
N ILE A 108 13.05 13.65 3.05
CA ILE A 108 12.78 15.01 2.62
C ILE A 108 13.41 15.95 3.65
N ALA A 109 14.57 15.58 4.21
CA ALA A 109 15.38 16.40 5.09
C ALA A 109 16.06 17.55 4.31
N GLY A 110 15.66 17.76 3.05
CA GLY A 110 15.88 18.97 2.28
C GLY A 110 14.58 19.66 1.81
N MET A 111 13.41 19.24 2.28
CA MET A 111 12.19 20.06 2.16
C MET A 111 12.15 21.00 3.36
N PRO A 112 11.96 22.32 3.17
CA PRO A 112 11.73 23.21 4.29
C PRO A 112 10.48 22.74 5.02
N THR A 113 10.63 22.36 6.28
CA THR A 113 9.54 22.24 7.25
C THR A 113 9.07 23.66 7.56
N GLY A 114 8.41 24.29 6.59
CA GLY A 114 7.52 25.40 6.87
C GLY A 114 6.28 24.80 7.51
N ASP A 115 5.94 25.28 8.70
CA ASP A 115 4.76 24.87 9.45
C ASP A 115 3.52 24.82 8.55
N PHE A 116 3.03 23.61 8.26
CA PHE A 116 1.72 23.40 7.64
C PHE A 116 0.62 23.62 8.69
N SER A 117 0.52 24.86 9.16
CA SER A 117 -0.77 25.42 9.53
C SER A 117 -1.43 25.87 8.23
N PRO A 118 -2.62 25.38 7.85
CA PRO A 118 -3.30 25.83 6.64
C PRO A 118 -3.86 27.23 6.89
N GLY A 119 -2.96 28.21 6.93
CA GLY A 119 -3.20 29.58 7.41
C GLY A 119 -3.42 30.61 6.31
N SER A 120 -3.36 30.26 5.02
CA SER A 120 -3.61 31.24 3.96
C SER A 120 -4.30 30.64 2.71
N PRO A 121 -5.36 31.30 2.19
CA PRO A 121 -6.06 30.91 0.96
C PRO A 121 -5.20 30.91 -0.32
N ASP A 122 -4.05 31.60 -0.32
CA ASP A 122 -3.29 31.85 -1.55
C ASP A 122 -2.33 30.69 -1.93
N GLU A 123 -1.92 29.85 -0.98
CA GLU A 123 -1.08 28.68 -1.28
C GLU A 123 -1.85 27.53 -1.96
N LYS A 124 -3.14 27.40 -1.65
CA LYS A 124 -4.01 26.38 -2.29
C LYS A 124 -4.20 26.66 -3.78
N LYS A 125 -4.31 27.94 -4.16
CA LYS A 125 -4.38 28.35 -5.57
C LYS A 125 -3.11 27.98 -6.33
N SER A 126 -1.94 28.16 -5.71
CA SER A 126 -0.66 27.78 -6.32
C SER A 126 -0.55 26.27 -6.54
N PHE A 127 -1.08 25.47 -5.61
CA PHE A 127 -1.09 24.02 -5.75
C PHE A 127 -2.06 23.56 -6.84
N ASP A 128 -3.29 24.07 -6.85
CA ASP A 128 -4.30 23.74 -7.87
C ASP A 128 -3.85 24.19 -9.27
N GLU A 129 -3.23 25.37 -9.39
CA GLU A 129 -2.66 25.87 -10.65
C GLU A 129 -1.52 24.98 -11.17
N PHE A 130 -0.65 24.51 -10.26
CA PHE A 130 0.41 23.58 -10.61
C PHE A 130 -0.14 22.25 -11.13
N LEU A 131 -1.14 21.68 -10.45
CA LEU A 131 -1.80 20.45 -10.90
C LEU A 131 -2.49 20.62 -12.25
N ASN A 132 -3.21 21.72 -12.44
CA ASN A 132 -3.88 22.02 -13.70
C ASN A 132 -2.89 22.18 -14.86
N ARG A 133 -1.72 22.78 -14.60
CA ARG A 133 -0.63 22.89 -15.57
C ARG A 133 -0.02 21.54 -15.94
N LEU A 134 0.17 20.66 -14.95
CA LEU A 134 0.64 19.29 -15.18
C LEU A 134 -0.34 18.49 -16.04
N ASP A 135 -1.62 18.54 -15.69
CA ASP A 135 -2.68 17.84 -16.42
C ASP A 135 -2.80 18.34 -17.87
N SER A 136 -2.67 19.65 -18.08
CA SER A 136 -2.67 20.26 -19.43
C SER A 136 -1.47 19.76 -20.25
N SER A 137 -0.27 19.76 -19.66
CA SER A 137 0.93 19.24 -20.33
C SER A 137 0.81 17.75 -20.67
N LEU A 138 0.19 16.95 -19.80
CA LEU A 138 -0.06 15.53 -20.06
C LEU A 138 -1.08 15.33 -21.19
N ALA A 139 -2.11 16.17 -21.25
CA ALA A 139 -3.11 16.11 -22.32
C ALA A 139 -2.49 16.41 -23.69
N ASP A 140 -1.60 17.39 -23.79
CA ASP A 140 -0.90 17.74 -25.03
C ASP A 140 0.00 16.59 -25.51
N ILE A 141 0.76 15.98 -24.60
CA ILE A 141 1.59 14.81 -24.91
C ILE A 141 0.72 13.66 -25.41
N LYS A 142 -0.40 13.38 -24.73
CA LYS A 142 -1.32 12.31 -25.13
C LYS A 142 -1.90 12.56 -26.53
N LYS A 143 -2.32 13.79 -26.83
CA LYS A 143 -2.85 14.17 -28.14
C LYS A 143 -1.81 14.03 -29.24
N HIS A 144 -0.56 14.41 -28.98
CA HIS A 144 0.54 14.22 -29.93
C HIS A 144 0.78 12.74 -30.23
N VAL A 145 0.76 11.89 -29.19
CA VAL A 145 0.94 10.43 -29.35
C VAL A 145 -0.20 9.81 -30.15
N GLU A 146 -1.46 10.17 -29.89
CA GLU A 146 -2.61 9.71 -30.71
C GLU A 146 -2.47 10.15 -32.17
N LYS A 147 -2.14 11.42 -32.42
CA LYS A 147 -1.93 11.92 -33.78
C LYS A 147 -0.84 11.16 -34.53
N THR A 148 0.28 10.84 -33.87
CA THR A 148 1.37 10.05 -34.51
C THR A 148 0.97 8.62 -34.82
N LYS A 149 0.03 8.03 -34.06
CA LYS A 149 -0.50 6.68 -34.33
C LYS A 149 -1.45 6.69 -35.52
N GLU A 150 -2.31 7.69 -35.62
CA GLU A 150 -3.25 7.86 -36.75
C GLU A 150 -2.52 8.16 -38.07
N THR A 151 -1.35 8.83 -38.04
CA THR A 151 -0.54 9.07 -39.25
C THR A 151 0.34 7.88 -39.66
N SER A 152 0.34 6.78 -38.88
CA SER A 152 1.15 5.58 -39.16
C SER A 152 0.31 4.37 -39.63
N GLU A 153 -0.99 4.56 -39.87
CA GLU A 153 -1.87 3.65 -40.62
C GLU A 153 -2.16 4.21 -42.01
#